data_AF-A0A7X7YPU5-F1
#
_entry.id   AF-A0A7X7YPU5-F1
#
_cell.length_a   1.000
_cell.length_b   1.000
_cell.length_c   1.000
_cell.angle_alpha   90.00
_cell.angle_beta   90.00
_cell.angle_gamma   90.00
#
_symmetry.space_group_name_H-M   'P 1'
#
loop_
_entity.id
_entity.type
_entity.pdbx_description
1 polymer ?
#
loop_
_entity_poly.entity_id
_entity_poly.type
_entity_poly.pdbx_seq_one_letter_code
_entity_poly.pdbx_strand_id
1 'polypeptide(L)'
;RLAVITIFQIILITIIVMEIMRLHLLDRQLKKEEWLPVVNEHGNVKGKIAKSVSKELKNKLMHPVVRIAFIYKGKFYLKNRDEACLLDPGKLDYPFERFIDFNNLNPDEVARNIIREECQNENIPVRFLLKYVFENENTKRLIFLYVSDIEEEELFNGMHLEGGKLWTETQIEDNLGNNLFSECFELEYEYLKNTILMVRHLKEKSNSLNDKEE
;
A
#
# COMPACT_ATOMS: atom_id res chain seq x y z
N ARG A 1 57.59 -6.95 -28.34
CA ARG A 1 56.68 -8.11 -28.49
C ARG A 1 56.19 -8.59 -27.13
N LEU A 2 57.08 -9.00 -26.21
CA LEU A 2 56.69 -9.44 -24.86
C LEU A 2 55.91 -8.38 -24.06
N ALA A 3 56.38 -7.12 -24.06
CA ALA A 3 55.71 -6.02 -23.37
C ALA A 3 54.30 -5.70 -23.90
N VAL A 4 54.05 -5.92 -25.20
CA VAL A 4 52.72 -5.71 -25.81
C VAL A 4 51.75 -6.80 -25.36
N ILE A 5 52.24 -8.04 -25.26
CA ILE A 5 51.46 -9.18 -24.77
C ILE A 5 51.11 -8.99 -23.29
N THR A 6 52.06 -8.52 -22.45
CA THR A 6 51.79 -8.27 -21.03
C THR A 6 50.80 -7.12 -20.82
N ILE A 7 50.87 -6.04 -21.61
CA ILE A 7 49.88 -4.95 -21.55
C ILE A 7 48.49 -5.47 -21.93
N PHE A 8 48.37 -6.28 -22.98
CA PHE A 8 47.10 -6.88 -23.38
C PHE A 8 46.52 -7.80 -22.30
N GLN A 9 47.36 -8.60 -21.64
CA GLN A 9 46.95 -9.46 -20.53
C GLN A 9 46.44 -8.64 -19.33
N ILE A 10 47.10 -7.53 -18.99
CA ILE A 10 46.66 -6.64 -17.90
C ILE A 10 45.30 -6.04 -18.23
N ILE A 11 45.10 -5.52 -19.45
CA ILE A 11 43.82 -4.96 -19.88
C ILE A 11 42.70 -6.01 -19.79
N LEU A 12 42.97 -7.23 -20.27
CA LEU A 12 42.00 -8.32 -20.23
C LEU A 12 41.62 -8.68 -18.77
N ILE A 13 42.61 -8.78 -17.88
CA ILE A 13 42.38 -9.04 -16.46
C ILE A 13 41.56 -7.90 -15.84
N THR A 14 41.86 -6.64 -16.14
CA THR A 14 41.10 -5.49 -15.64
C THR A 14 39.64 -5.55 -16.11
N ILE A 15 39.38 -5.88 -17.38
CA ILE A 15 38.01 -6.04 -17.90
C ILE A 15 37.27 -7.16 -17.16
N ILE A 16 37.91 -8.32 -16.98
CA ILE A 16 37.32 -9.45 -16.25
C ILE A 16 36.99 -9.06 -14.81
N VAL A 17 37.90 -8.37 -14.11
CA VAL A 17 37.67 -7.91 -12.73
C VAL A 17 36.52 -6.90 -12.66
N MET A 18 36.44 -5.95 -13.60
CA MET A 18 35.33 -4.99 -13.66
C MET A 18 33.98 -5.70 -13.86
N GLU A 19 33.92 -6.70 -14.75
CA GLU A 19 32.67 -7.43 -14.99
C GLU A 19 32.26 -8.30 -13.79
N ILE A 20 33.22 -8.94 -13.11
CA ILE A 20 32.95 -9.69 -11.87
C ILE A 20 32.42 -8.74 -10.78
N MET A 21 33.02 -7.56 -10.61
CA MET A 21 32.52 -6.57 -9.65
C MET A 21 31.12 -6.09 -9.98
N ARG A 22 30.84 -5.82 -11.26
CA ARG A 22 29.51 -5.43 -11.74
C ARG A 22 28.48 -6.51 -11.47
N LEU A 23 28.80 -7.77 -11.76
CA LEU A 23 27.94 -8.93 -11.49
C LEU A 23 27.66 -9.10 -9.99
N HIS A 24 28.66 -8.94 -9.13
CA HIS A 24 28.46 -9.00 -7.68
C HIS A 24 27.60 -7.84 -7.15
N LEU A 25 27.73 -6.64 -7.71
CA LEU A 25 26.85 -5.51 -7.36
C LEU A 25 25.41 -5.77 -7.80
N LEU A 26 25.21 -6.30 -9.01
CA LEU A 26 23.89 -6.68 -9.52
C LEU A 26 23.26 -7.80 -8.67
N ASP A 27 24.01 -8.85 -8.31
CA ASP A 27 23.52 -9.93 -7.44
C ASP A 27 23.09 -9.40 -6.06
N ARG A 28 23.84 -8.46 -5.49
CA ARG A 28 23.50 -7.81 -4.23
C ARG A 28 22.22 -6.96 -4.32
N GLN A 29 22.00 -6.29 -5.45
CA GLN A 29 20.76 -5.54 -5.68
C GLN A 29 19.57 -6.48 -5.88
N LEU A 30 19.74 -7.55 -6.68
CA LEU A 30 18.72 -8.57 -6.94
C LEU A 30 18.29 -9.31 -5.67
N LYS A 31 19.23 -9.58 -4.73
CA LYS A 31 18.90 -10.20 -3.43
C LYS A 31 18.04 -9.31 -2.52
N LYS A 32 17.98 -8.01 -2.78
CA LYS A 32 17.13 -7.04 -2.07
C LYS A 32 15.89 -6.66 -2.88
N GLU A 33 15.73 -7.23 -4.07
CA GLU A 33 14.66 -6.88 -4.99
C GLU A 33 13.36 -7.58 -4.57
N GLU A 34 12.27 -6.80 -4.49
CA GLU A 34 10.93 -7.33 -4.26
C GLU A 34 10.33 -7.84 -5.57
N TRP A 35 9.67 -9.00 -5.54
CA TRP A 35 9.07 -9.61 -6.72
C TRP A 35 7.57 -9.41 -6.71
N LEU A 36 7.07 -8.61 -7.66
CA LEU A 36 5.66 -8.32 -7.78
C LEU A 36 4.97 -9.30 -8.74
N PRO A 37 3.84 -9.91 -8.34
CA PRO A 37 3.01 -10.69 -9.25
C PRO A 37 2.35 -9.78 -10.28
N VAL A 38 2.30 -10.24 -11.53
CA VAL A 38 1.52 -9.63 -12.61
C VAL A 38 0.19 -10.36 -12.68
N VAL A 39 -0.92 -9.65 -12.53
CA VAL A 39 -2.26 -10.25 -12.48
C VAL A 39 -3.16 -9.77 -13.61
N ASN A 40 -4.22 -10.52 -13.88
CA ASN A 40 -5.36 -10.04 -14.67
C ASN A 40 -6.45 -9.42 -13.75
N GLU A 41 -7.51 -8.90 -14.35
CA GLU A 41 -8.63 -8.23 -13.62
C GLU A 41 -9.37 -9.16 -12.66
N HIS A 42 -9.32 -10.47 -12.88
CA HIS A 42 -9.89 -11.46 -11.96
C HIS A 42 -8.99 -11.69 -10.72
N GLY A 43 -7.71 -11.34 -10.79
CA GLY A 43 -6.70 -11.61 -9.76
C GLY A 43 -5.83 -12.84 -10.04
N ASN A 44 -5.96 -13.46 -11.22
CA ASN A 44 -5.14 -14.61 -11.59
C ASN A 44 -3.73 -14.15 -11.99
N VAL A 45 -2.72 -14.81 -11.44
CA VAL A 45 -1.31 -14.52 -11.70
C VAL A 45 -0.91 -15.01 -13.10
N LYS A 46 -0.34 -14.11 -13.90
CA LYS A 46 0.24 -14.39 -15.23
C LYS A 46 1.77 -14.53 -15.20
N GLY A 47 2.43 -13.96 -14.19
CA GLY A 47 3.88 -13.97 -14.06
C GLY A 47 4.34 -13.09 -12.91
N LYS A 48 5.63 -12.74 -12.89
CA LYS A 48 6.22 -11.82 -11.91
C LYS A 48 7.28 -10.93 -12.53
N ILE A 49 7.53 -9.80 -11.89
CA ILE A 49 8.56 -8.85 -12.28
C ILE A 49 9.22 -8.22 -11.05
N ALA A 50 10.47 -7.80 -11.17
CA ALA A 50 11.14 -6.99 -10.18
C ALA A 50 10.40 -5.65 -9.99
N LYS A 51 10.22 -5.22 -8.74
CA LYS A 51 9.55 -3.94 -8.40
C LYS A 51 10.27 -2.74 -9.02
N SER A 52 11.60 -2.75 -9.04
CA SER A 52 12.43 -1.72 -9.68
C SER A 52 12.11 -1.55 -11.17
N VAL A 53 11.96 -2.67 -11.89
CA VAL A 53 11.65 -2.69 -13.33
C VAL A 53 10.18 -2.31 -13.59
N SER A 54 9.25 -2.74 -12.72
CA SER A 54 7.83 -2.40 -12.85
C SER A 54 7.58 -0.89 -12.89
N LYS A 55 8.33 -0.10 -12.10
CA LYS A 55 8.21 1.37 -12.09
C LYS A 55 8.40 2.00 -13.48
N GLU A 56 9.31 1.46 -14.30
CA GLU A 56 9.58 1.97 -15.65
C GLU A 56 8.47 1.61 -16.65
N LEU A 57 7.72 0.54 -16.37
CA LEU A 57 6.63 0.06 -17.21
C LEU A 57 5.30 0.77 -16.93
N LYS A 58 5.24 1.65 -15.92
CA LYS A 58 4.07 2.45 -15.54
C LYS A 58 2.80 1.59 -15.37
N ASN A 59 1.77 1.86 -16.15
CA ASN A 59 0.47 1.17 -16.10
C ASN A 59 0.35 -0.04 -17.02
N LYS A 60 1.42 -0.46 -17.70
CA LYS A 60 1.39 -1.61 -18.63
C LYS A 60 1.15 -2.94 -17.92
N LEU A 61 1.59 -3.06 -16.67
CA LEU A 61 1.42 -4.26 -15.85
C LEU A 61 0.56 -3.93 -14.64
N MET A 62 -0.32 -4.87 -14.30
CA MET A 62 -1.18 -4.75 -13.13
C MET A 62 -0.63 -5.56 -11.98
N HIS A 63 -0.49 -4.90 -10.82
CA HIS A 63 0.00 -5.50 -9.60
C HIS A 63 -1.07 -5.43 -8.50
N PRO A 64 -1.27 -6.52 -7.73
CA PRO A 64 -2.20 -6.51 -6.62
C PRO A 64 -1.64 -5.77 -5.40
N VAL A 65 -2.49 -4.97 -4.76
CA VAL A 65 -2.13 -4.10 -3.63
C VAL A 65 -3.20 -4.21 -2.56
N VAL A 66 -2.77 -4.39 -1.31
CA VAL A 66 -3.63 -4.30 -0.14
C VAL A 66 -3.57 -2.86 0.39
N ARG A 67 -4.75 -2.28 0.61
CA ARG A 67 -4.94 -0.99 1.28
C ARG A 67 -5.84 -1.19 2.48
N ILE A 68 -5.53 -0.55 3.61
CA ILE A 68 -6.34 -0.68 4.84
C ILE A 68 -6.79 0.71 5.30
N ALA A 69 -8.08 0.98 5.19
CA ALA A 69 -8.70 2.15 5.79
C ALA A 69 -8.80 1.95 7.30
N PHE A 70 -8.18 2.85 8.06
CA PHE A 70 -8.20 2.80 9.51
C PHE A 70 -9.15 3.87 10.06
N ILE A 71 -10.18 3.44 10.79
CA ILE A 71 -11.26 4.28 11.31
C ILE A 71 -11.33 4.11 12.82
N TYR A 72 -11.33 5.23 13.54
CA TYR A 72 -11.51 5.27 14.99
C TYR A 72 -12.65 6.21 15.35
N LYS A 73 -13.69 5.68 16.02
CA LYS A 73 -14.90 6.44 16.41
C LYS A 73 -15.46 7.28 15.24
N GLY A 74 -15.57 6.66 14.06
CA GLY A 74 -16.06 7.31 12.83
C GLY A 74 -15.11 8.28 12.14
N LYS A 75 -13.88 8.47 12.65
CA LYS A 75 -12.86 9.35 12.05
C LYS A 75 -11.80 8.54 11.32
N PHE A 76 -11.38 8.98 10.14
CA PHE A 76 -10.33 8.32 9.36
C PHE A 76 -8.95 8.75 9.85
N TYR A 77 -8.08 7.79 10.14
CA TYR A 77 -6.68 8.10 10.39
C TYR A 77 -5.95 8.22 9.04
N LEU A 78 -5.48 9.42 8.71
CA LEU A 78 -4.80 9.73 7.46
C LEU A 78 -3.39 10.29 7.73
N LYS A 79 -2.45 9.96 6.84
CA LYS A 79 -1.05 10.35 6.91
C LYS A 79 -0.58 10.83 5.53
N ASN A 80 0.38 11.75 5.51
CA ASN A 80 1.04 12.14 4.27
C ASN A 80 1.84 10.97 3.71
N ARG A 81 1.64 10.67 2.44
CA ARG A 81 2.43 9.68 1.70
C ARG A 81 3.88 10.14 1.64
N ASP A 82 4.80 9.17 1.66
CA ASP A 82 6.23 9.44 1.51
C ASP A 82 6.49 10.10 0.14
N GLU A 83 7.38 11.09 0.10
CA GLU A 83 7.80 11.76 -1.14
C GLU A 83 8.44 10.79 -2.15
N ALA A 84 8.97 9.65 -1.68
CA ALA A 84 9.51 8.60 -2.52
C ALA A 84 8.42 7.70 -3.16
N CYS A 85 7.14 7.84 -2.77
CA CYS A 85 6.06 7.06 -3.32
C CYS A 85 5.83 7.39 -4.81
N LEU A 86 5.63 6.34 -5.62
CA LEU A 86 5.33 6.50 -7.06
C LEU A 86 3.98 7.21 -7.30
N LEU A 87 3.01 6.96 -6.42
CA LEU A 87 1.65 7.49 -6.52
C LEU A 87 1.45 8.53 -5.43
N ASP A 88 0.99 9.72 -5.83
CA ASP A 88 0.57 10.83 -4.97
C ASP A 88 1.54 11.17 -3.82
N PRO A 89 2.83 11.42 -4.08
CA PRO A 89 3.78 11.80 -3.04
C PRO A 89 3.31 13.06 -2.29
N GLY A 90 3.45 13.06 -0.96
CA GLY A 90 3.07 14.17 -0.09
C GLY A 90 1.56 14.34 0.17
N LYS A 91 0.68 13.68 -0.59
CA LYS A 91 -0.78 13.76 -0.38
C LYS A 91 -1.23 12.93 0.83
N LEU A 92 -2.39 13.26 1.38
CA LEU A 92 -3.01 12.51 2.48
C LEU A 92 -3.65 11.21 1.98
N ASP A 93 -3.39 10.13 2.70
CA ASP A 93 -3.92 8.80 2.40
C ASP A 93 -3.97 7.90 3.66
N TYR A 94 -4.46 6.68 3.52
CA TYR A 94 -4.38 5.64 4.55
C TYR A 94 -2.93 5.36 4.94
N PRO A 95 -2.69 5.00 6.22
CA PRO A 95 -1.34 4.71 6.70
C PRO A 95 -0.78 3.40 6.12
N PHE A 96 -1.63 2.51 5.60
CA PHE A 96 -1.29 1.15 5.26
C PHE A 96 -1.60 0.84 3.79
N GLU A 97 -0.55 0.76 2.99
CA GLU A 97 -0.57 0.33 1.59
C GLU A 97 0.63 -0.60 1.34
N ARG A 98 0.38 -1.81 0.82
CA ARG A 98 1.45 -2.76 0.49
C ARG A 98 1.13 -3.53 -0.77
N PHE A 99 2.13 -3.67 -1.64
CA PHE A 99 2.05 -4.63 -2.74
C PHE A 99 2.02 -6.06 -2.18
N ILE A 100 1.20 -6.93 -2.80
CA ILE A 100 1.23 -8.35 -2.48
C ILE A 100 2.49 -8.95 -3.10
N ASP A 101 3.31 -9.63 -2.30
CA ASP A 101 4.54 -10.28 -2.76
C ASP A 101 4.22 -11.55 -3.54
N PHE A 102 5.06 -11.88 -4.54
CA PHE A 102 4.85 -13.09 -5.34
C PHE A 102 4.88 -14.38 -4.51
N ASN A 103 5.61 -14.40 -3.40
CA ASN A 103 5.70 -15.57 -2.50
C ASN A 103 4.53 -15.64 -1.51
N ASN A 104 3.76 -14.57 -1.34
CA ASN A 104 2.56 -14.54 -0.49
C ASN A 104 1.41 -13.87 -1.23
N LEU A 105 0.70 -14.65 -2.05
CA LEU A 105 -0.36 -14.15 -2.92
C LEU A 105 -1.71 -13.93 -2.21
N ASN A 106 -1.84 -14.24 -0.92
CA ASN A 106 -3.10 -14.17 -0.19
C ASN A 106 -3.32 -12.75 0.37
N PRO A 107 -4.28 -11.97 -0.16
CA PRO A 107 -4.51 -10.59 0.31
C PRO A 107 -4.93 -10.52 1.78
N ASP A 108 -5.70 -11.51 2.28
CA ASP A 108 -6.16 -11.53 3.67
C ASP A 108 -5.01 -11.74 4.64
N GLU A 109 -4.05 -12.58 4.26
CA GLU A 109 -2.85 -12.82 5.05
C GLU A 109 -1.95 -11.59 5.06
N VAL A 110 -1.78 -10.95 3.91
CA VAL A 110 -1.01 -9.69 3.79
C VAL A 110 -1.65 -8.60 4.65
N ALA A 111 -2.98 -8.44 4.62
CA ALA A 111 -3.68 -7.46 5.45
C ALA A 111 -3.47 -7.70 6.96
N ARG A 112 -3.56 -8.96 7.41
CA ARG A 112 -3.28 -9.32 8.81
C ARG A 112 -1.82 -9.09 9.20
N ASN A 113 -0.88 -9.40 8.29
CA ASN A 113 0.54 -9.19 8.53
C ASN A 113 0.88 -7.70 8.65
N ILE A 114 0.27 -6.83 7.82
CA ILE A 114 0.41 -5.38 7.96
C ILE A 114 -0.02 -4.93 9.37
N ILE A 115 -1.21 -5.33 9.82
CA ILE A 115 -1.72 -4.97 11.14
C ILE A 115 -0.80 -5.49 12.26
N ARG A 116 -0.35 -6.75 12.16
CA ARG A 116 0.59 -7.33 13.14
C ARG A 116 1.90 -6.55 13.22
N GLU A 117 2.48 -6.20 12.07
CA GLU A 117 3.77 -5.53 11.99
C GLU A 117 3.69 -4.06 12.45
N GLU A 118 2.69 -3.33 11.95
CA GLU A 118 2.58 -1.88 12.18
C GLU A 118 1.96 -1.56 13.55
N CYS A 119 0.99 -2.37 14.00
CA CYS A 119 0.29 -2.13 15.26
C CYS A 119 0.78 -3.00 16.41
N GLN A 120 1.67 -3.99 16.16
CA GLN A 120 2.18 -4.94 17.16
C GLN A 120 1.08 -5.65 17.95
N ASN A 121 -0.12 -5.77 17.36
CA ASN A 121 -1.30 -6.29 18.00
C ASN A 121 -2.14 -7.09 16.99
N GLU A 122 -2.32 -8.37 17.27
CA GLU A 122 -3.07 -9.29 16.39
C GLU A 122 -4.58 -9.21 16.58
N ASN A 123 -5.06 -8.54 17.64
CA ASN A 123 -6.48 -8.46 17.97
C ASN A 123 -7.20 -7.33 17.23
N ILE A 124 -6.48 -6.53 16.45
CA ILE A 124 -7.07 -5.44 15.69
C ILE A 124 -7.93 -6.02 14.55
N PRO A 125 -9.24 -5.71 14.53
CA PRO A 125 -10.13 -6.27 13.53
C PRO A 125 -9.82 -5.67 12.15
N VAL A 126 -9.59 -6.53 11.17
CA VAL A 126 -9.44 -6.12 9.76
C VAL A 126 -10.39 -6.94 8.90
N ARG A 127 -11.26 -6.25 8.16
CA ARG A 127 -12.27 -6.87 7.28
C ARG A 127 -12.07 -6.47 5.83
N PHE A 128 -12.19 -7.43 4.93
CA PHE A 128 -12.23 -7.12 3.49
C PHE A 128 -13.49 -6.30 3.19
N LEU A 129 -13.35 -5.26 2.37
CA LEU A 129 -14.47 -4.42 1.93
C LEU A 129 -14.77 -4.64 0.46
N LEU A 130 -13.79 -4.38 -0.42
CA LEU A 130 -14.01 -4.47 -1.86
C LEU A 130 -12.71 -4.70 -2.64
N LYS A 131 -12.87 -5.15 -3.89
CA LYS A 131 -11.80 -5.35 -4.86
C LYS A 131 -12.11 -4.56 -6.12
N TYR A 132 -11.16 -3.76 -6.61
CA TYR A 132 -11.34 -2.97 -7.83
C TYR A 132 -10.02 -2.75 -8.57
N VAL A 133 -10.11 -2.33 -9.83
CA VAL A 133 -8.95 -1.94 -10.64
C VAL A 133 -8.80 -0.43 -10.56
N PHE A 134 -7.61 0.02 -10.15
CA PHE A 134 -7.18 1.41 -10.23
C PHE A 134 -6.15 1.55 -11.35
N GLU A 135 -6.32 2.55 -12.22
CA GLU A 135 -5.41 2.80 -13.33
C GLU A 135 -5.29 4.30 -13.58
N ASN A 136 -4.05 4.78 -13.68
CA ASN A 136 -3.73 6.11 -14.18
C ASN A 136 -2.47 6.04 -15.06
N GLU A 137 -1.89 7.18 -15.42
CA GLU A 137 -0.72 7.22 -16.30
C GLU A 137 0.54 6.59 -15.68
N ASN A 138 0.59 6.48 -14.34
CA ASN A 138 1.77 6.05 -13.60
C ASN A 138 1.70 4.57 -13.19
N THR A 139 0.51 4.00 -12.98
CA THR A 139 0.37 2.67 -12.41
C THR A 139 -0.98 2.03 -12.74
N LYS A 140 -1.00 0.70 -12.76
CA LYS A 140 -2.22 -0.11 -12.83
C LYS A 140 -2.19 -1.10 -11.66
N ARG A 141 -3.23 -1.09 -10.83
CA ARG A 141 -3.27 -1.82 -9.56
C ARG A 141 -4.59 -2.56 -9.43
N LEU A 142 -4.53 -3.80 -8.95
CA LEU A 142 -5.69 -4.52 -8.44
C LEU A 142 -5.76 -4.29 -6.94
N ILE A 143 -6.61 -3.37 -6.50
CA ILE A 143 -6.73 -2.99 -5.10
C ILE A 143 -7.63 -3.98 -4.37
N PHE A 144 -7.16 -4.44 -3.22
CA PHE A 144 -7.95 -5.10 -2.19
C PHE A 144 -8.05 -4.15 -1.00
N LEU A 145 -9.21 -3.52 -0.86
CA LEU A 145 -9.47 -2.57 0.21
C LEU A 145 -10.01 -3.31 1.43
N TYR A 146 -9.35 -3.12 2.55
CA TYR A 146 -9.75 -3.59 3.87
C TYR A 146 -10.10 -2.41 4.76
N VAL A 147 -10.85 -2.67 5.82
CA VAL A 147 -11.21 -1.68 6.84
C VAL A 147 -10.88 -2.24 8.22
N SER A 148 -10.25 -1.41 9.04
CA SER A 148 -10.13 -1.57 10.48
C SER A 148 -10.93 -0.47 11.15
N ASP A 149 -12.00 -0.84 11.84
CA ASP A 149 -13.00 0.07 12.41
C ASP A 149 -13.11 -0.19 13.91
N ILE A 150 -12.69 0.78 14.71
CA ILE A 150 -12.41 0.60 16.13
C ILE A 150 -13.15 1.66 16.95
N GLU A 151 -13.83 1.19 17.99
CA GLU A 151 -14.45 2.06 19.01
C GLU A 151 -13.63 2.18 20.29
N GLU A 152 -12.92 1.11 20.64
CA GLU A 152 -12.21 0.98 21.90
C GLU A 152 -10.96 1.86 21.92
N GLU A 153 -10.87 2.71 22.95
CA GLU A 153 -9.79 3.67 23.09
C GLU A 153 -8.48 2.99 23.47
N GLU A 154 -8.54 1.93 24.27
CA GLU A 154 -7.38 1.12 24.65
C GLU A 154 -6.74 0.46 23.42
N LEU A 155 -7.57 -0.07 22.50
CA LEU A 155 -7.08 -0.64 21.25
C LEU A 155 -6.40 0.42 20.40
N PHE A 156 -7.02 1.60 20.23
CA PHE A 156 -6.46 2.70 19.44
C PHE A 156 -5.14 3.22 20.02
N ASN A 157 -5.10 3.50 21.33
CA ASN A 157 -3.92 4.04 22.00
C ASN A 157 -2.77 3.03 22.10
N GLY A 158 -3.07 1.72 22.03
CA GLY A 158 -2.07 0.67 21.94
C GLY A 158 -1.35 0.61 20.60
N MET A 159 -1.83 1.32 19.57
CA MET A 159 -1.18 1.35 18.26
C MET A 159 -0.16 2.47 18.20
N HIS A 160 1.08 2.13 17.86
CA HIS A 160 2.17 3.08 17.67
C HIS A 160 2.07 3.77 16.29
N LEU A 161 0.92 4.40 15.99
CA LEU A 161 0.70 5.10 14.72
C LEU A 161 1.40 6.47 14.73
N GLU A 162 2.38 6.64 13.84
CA GLU A 162 3.16 7.89 13.75
C GLU A 162 2.88 8.72 12.49
N GLY A 163 2.77 10.03 12.69
CA GLY A 163 2.76 11.02 11.60
C GLY A 163 1.41 11.24 10.90
N GLY A 164 0.34 10.57 11.34
CA GLY A 164 -1.02 10.80 10.86
C GLY A 164 -1.91 11.57 11.82
N LYS A 165 -3.12 11.89 11.36
CA LYS A 165 -4.17 12.62 12.10
C LYS A 165 -5.53 11.98 11.84
N LEU A 166 -6.44 12.15 12.80
CA LEU A 166 -7.84 11.78 12.63
C LEU A 166 -8.60 12.87 11.89
N TRP A 167 -9.31 12.48 10.84
CA TRP A 167 -10.14 13.34 9.99
C TRP A 167 -11.61 12.97 10.13
N THR A 168 -12.46 13.97 10.36
CA THR A 168 -13.91 13.78 10.36
C THR A 168 -14.47 13.72 8.94
N GLU A 169 -15.68 13.19 8.80
CA GLU A 169 -16.42 13.22 7.52
C GLU A 169 -16.48 14.63 6.93
N THR A 170 -16.91 15.62 7.72
CA THR A 170 -16.98 17.02 7.27
C THR A 170 -15.63 17.57 6.81
N GLN A 171 -14.54 17.30 7.54
CA GLN A 171 -13.21 17.76 7.13
C GLN A 171 -12.75 17.14 5.82
N ILE A 172 -13.10 15.86 5.59
CA ILE A 172 -12.79 15.19 4.33
C ILE A 172 -13.62 15.82 3.21
N GLU A 173 -14.93 15.91 3.38
CA GLU A 173 -15.87 16.45 2.39
C GLU A 173 -15.52 17.88 1.97
N ASP A 174 -15.16 18.75 2.92
CA ASP A 174 -14.75 20.13 2.66
C ASP A 174 -13.44 20.23 1.84
N ASN A 175 -12.65 19.16 1.78
CA ASN A 175 -11.35 19.12 1.11
C ASN A 175 -11.27 18.16 -0.09
N LEU A 176 -12.33 17.42 -0.40
CA LEU A 176 -12.37 16.55 -1.58
C LEU A 176 -12.21 17.36 -2.87
N GLY A 177 -11.41 16.86 -3.81
CA GLY A 177 -11.17 17.53 -5.09
C GLY A 177 -10.23 18.74 -5.00
N ASN A 178 -9.73 19.10 -3.81
CA ASN A 178 -8.76 20.19 -3.63
C ASN A 178 -7.30 19.70 -3.77
N ASN A 179 -7.09 18.52 -4.35
CA ASN A 179 -5.77 17.89 -4.55
C ASN A 179 -4.99 17.65 -3.25
N LEU A 180 -5.70 17.58 -2.11
CA LEU A 180 -5.13 17.30 -0.79
C LEU A 180 -4.95 15.80 -0.55
N PHE A 181 -5.91 15.00 -1.01
CA PHE A 181 -5.92 13.56 -0.83
C PHE A 181 -5.40 12.81 -2.06
N SER A 182 -4.90 11.59 -1.85
CA SER A 182 -4.53 10.70 -2.95
C SER A 182 -5.73 10.34 -3.83
N GLU A 183 -5.47 10.05 -5.10
CA GLU A 183 -6.52 9.64 -6.06
C GLU A 183 -7.25 8.40 -5.57
N CYS A 184 -6.53 7.41 -5.02
CA CYS A 184 -7.13 6.21 -4.45
C CYS A 184 -8.06 6.55 -3.28
N PHE A 185 -7.63 7.40 -2.35
CA PHE A 185 -8.43 7.76 -1.19
C PHE A 185 -9.74 8.43 -1.59
N GLU A 186 -9.71 9.40 -2.50
CA GLU A 186 -10.94 10.10 -2.91
C GLU A 186 -11.93 9.13 -3.56
N LEU A 187 -11.45 8.19 -4.38
CA LEU A 187 -12.27 7.13 -4.97
C LEU A 187 -12.86 6.19 -3.91
N GLU A 188 -12.06 5.77 -2.94
CA GLU A 188 -12.46 4.80 -1.91
C GLU A 188 -13.37 5.42 -0.84
N TYR A 189 -13.20 6.70 -0.53
CA TYR A 189 -13.99 7.43 0.46
C TYR A 189 -15.48 7.43 0.12
N GLU A 190 -15.84 7.65 -1.14
CA GLU A 190 -17.25 7.60 -1.59
C GLU A 190 -17.89 6.24 -1.29
N TYR A 191 -17.16 5.14 -1.47
CA TYR A 191 -17.66 3.81 -1.11
C TYR A 191 -17.76 3.63 0.40
N LEU A 192 -16.76 4.08 1.17
CA LEU A 192 -16.73 3.95 2.63
C LEU A 192 -17.86 4.75 3.29
N LYS A 193 -18.14 5.95 2.78
CA LYS A 193 -19.26 6.79 3.22
C LYS A 193 -20.59 6.07 3.04
N ASN A 194 -20.84 5.53 1.85
CA ASN A 194 -22.10 4.88 1.50
C ASN A 194 -22.27 3.47 2.08
N THR A 195 -21.25 2.92 2.73
CA THR A 195 -21.29 1.57 3.33
C THR A 195 -21.03 1.61 4.83
N ILE A 196 -19.80 1.89 5.25
CA ILE A 196 -19.38 1.82 6.64
C ILE A 196 -20.02 2.94 7.46
N LEU A 197 -19.87 4.19 7.03
CA LEU A 197 -20.34 5.35 7.81
C LEU A 197 -21.87 5.38 7.87
N MET A 198 -22.55 5.09 6.75
CA MET A 198 -24.00 4.96 6.73
C MET A 198 -24.52 3.92 7.74
N VAL A 199 -23.90 2.73 7.81
CA VAL A 199 -24.28 1.71 8.79
C VAL A 199 -24.06 2.18 10.23
N ARG A 200 -22.99 2.95 10.48
CA ARG A 200 -22.74 3.54 11.81
C ARG A 200 -23.82 4.55 12.19
N HIS A 201 -24.12 5.49 11.31
CA HIS A 201 -25.18 6.49 11.51
C HIS A 201 -26.53 5.84 11.82
N LEU A 202 -26.86 4.73 11.16
CA LEU A 202 -28.08 3.96 11.44
C LEU A 202 -28.06 3.30 12.83
N LYS A 203 -26.93 2.73 13.25
CA LYS A 203 -26.78 2.14 14.59
C LYS A 203 -26.87 3.19 15.70
N GLU A 204 -26.18 4.31 15.54
CA GLU A 204 -26.21 5.42 16.50
C GLU A 204 -27.62 6.00 16.66
N LYS A 205 -28.32 6.18 15.53
CA LYS A 205 -29.73 6.60 15.53
C LYS A 205 -30.63 5.59 16.24
N SER A 206 -30.44 4.29 16.01
CA SER A 206 -31.21 3.24 16.68
C SER A 206 -30.97 3.23 18.19
N ASN A 207 -29.73 3.35 18.63
CA ASN A 207 -29.39 3.34 20.06
C ASN A 207 -29.97 4.58 20.77
N SER A 208 -29.85 5.76 20.16
CA SER A 208 -30.41 7.00 20.72
C SER A 208 -31.94 7.07 20.76
N LEU A 209 -32.63 6.20 19.99
CA LEU A 209 -34.08 6.03 20.08
C LEU A 209 -34.45 5.14 21.27
N ASN A 210 -33.73 4.03 21.46
CA ASN A 210 -33.96 3.13 22.59
C ASN A 210 -33.69 3.81 23.94
N ASP A 211 -32.64 4.63 24.04
CA ASP A 211 -32.30 5.37 25.27
C ASP A 211 -33.32 6.47 25.65
N LYS A 212 -34.24 6.82 24.74
CA LYS A 212 -35.33 7.80 24.98
C LYS A 212 -36.66 7.14 25.37
N GLU A 213 -36.77 5.83 25.19
CA GLU A 213 -37.96 5.05 25.55
C GLU A 213 -37.84 4.40 26.94
N GLU A 214 -36.66 4.46 27.56
CA GLU A 214 -36.35 4.04 28.95
C GLU A 214 -36.38 5.24 29.93
#